data_AF-A0A377QZQ5-F1
#
_entry.id   AF-A0A377QZQ5-F1
#
_cell.length_a   1.000
_cell.length_b   1.000
_cell.length_c   1.000
_cell.angle_alpha   90.00
_cell.angle_beta   90.00
_cell.angle_gamma   90.00
#
_symmetry.space_group_name_H-M   'P 1'
#
loop_
_entity.id
_entity.type
_entity.pdbx_description
1 polymer ?
#
loop_
_entity_poly.entity_id
_entity_poly.type
_entity_poly.pdbx_seq_one_letter_code
_entity_poly.pdbx_strand_id
1 'polypeptide(L)'
;MPQTYFTSDLHFSHKNIARFCPQFRPSAPSPDELDEYMIARWNETVQPQDTVYNLGDVSFAHDLKKIEAVLHRLNGRHHLILGNHDDLISRNPKRFLDTPKADGNPLLSSIRSYQKIKLPEINNTLILFHYPINEWDGCHKGWYHLYGHLHDRVAQLQGRALNVGWDLHGRLLTPQDLDDYLRELPIIQGFNDSANIIKGSNTHDAAAQIRAILARFNP
;
A
#
# COMPACT_ATOMS: atom_id res chain seq x y z
N MET A 1 12.31 -13.41 17.43
CA MET A 1 11.43 -12.27 17.82
C MET A 1 10.45 -12.04 16.68
N PRO A 2 9.23 -11.53 16.93
CA PRO A 2 8.30 -11.19 15.86
C PRO A 2 8.91 -10.14 14.93
N GLN A 3 8.74 -10.31 13.61
CA GLN A 3 9.19 -9.38 12.59
C GLN A 3 8.03 -8.55 12.03
N THR A 4 8.36 -7.40 11.43
CA THR A 4 7.39 -6.57 10.68
C THR A 4 7.76 -6.58 9.20
N TYR A 5 6.75 -6.71 8.34
CA TYR A 5 6.90 -6.72 6.89
C TYR A 5 5.93 -5.76 6.19
N PHE A 6 6.30 -5.33 4.99
CA PHE A 6 5.53 -4.44 4.13
C PHE A 6 5.44 -5.01 2.71
N THR A 7 4.25 -4.90 2.12
CA THR A 7 3.98 -5.30 0.74
C THR A 7 2.75 -4.57 0.22
N SER A 8 2.45 -4.66 -1.08
CA SER A 8 1.17 -4.26 -1.67
C SER A 8 0.86 -5.13 -2.90
N ASP A 9 -0.34 -4.98 -3.45
CA ASP A 9 -0.72 -5.42 -4.79
C ASP A 9 -0.58 -6.94 -4.98
N LEU A 10 -1.00 -7.74 -3.99
CA LEU A 10 -0.90 -9.21 -4.07
C LEU A 10 -1.80 -9.79 -5.17
N HIS A 11 -2.97 -9.19 -5.39
CA HIS A 11 -3.90 -9.54 -6.47
C HIS A 11 -4.23 -11.04 -6.56
N PHE A 12 -4.48 -11.70 -5.42
CA PHE A 12 -4.96 -13.08 -5.43
C PHE A 12 -6.20 -13.22 -6.31
N SER A 13 -6.35 -14.36 -6.99
CA SER A 13 -7.42 -14.66 -7.94
C SER A 13 -7.43 -13.79 -9.21
N HIS A 14 -6.37 -13.04 -9.51
CA HIS A 14 -6.28 -12.23 -10.72
C HIS A 14 -5.66 -13.01 -11.89
N LYS A 15 -6.51 -13.58 -12.76
CA LYS A 15 -6.09 -14.41 -13.93
C LYS A 15 -5.00 -13.79 -14.81
N ASN A 16 -4.98 -12.47 -14.98
CA ASN A 16 -4.10 -11.80 -15.94
C ASN A 16 -2.90 -11.10 -15.29
N ILE A 17 -2.75 -11.11 -13.95
CA ILE A 17 -1.72 -10.29 -13.30
C ILE A 17 -0.31 -10.66 -13.72
N ALA A 18 0.00 -11.96 -13.86
CA ALA A 18 1.31 -12.43 -14.32
C ALA A 18 1.62 -12.02 -15.77
N ARG A 19 0.60 -11.71 -16.59
CA ARG A 19 0.80 -11.18 -17.94
C ARG A 19 1.15 -9.68 -17.90
N PHE A 20 0.54 -8.94 -16.99
CA PHE A 20 0.78 -7.51 -16.84
C PHE A 20 2.08 -7.21 -16.10
N CYS A 21 2.41 -8.00 -15.07
CA CYS A 21 3.57 -7.82 -14.21
C CYS A 21 4.34 -9.15 -14.08
N PRO A 22 5.04 -9.59 -15.14
CA PRO A 22 5.66 -10.92 -15.20
C PRO A 22 6.96 -11.03 -14.40
N GLN A 23 7.56 -9.91 -13.98
CA GLN A 23 8.94 -9.91 -13.45
C GLN A 23 9.14 -10.84 -12.25
N PHE A 24 8.18 -10.86 -11.32
CA PHE A 24 8.22 -11.69 -10.11
C PHE A 24 7.00 -12.60 -9.95
N ARG A 25 6.23 -12.74 -11.03
CA ARG A 25 5.06 -13.63 -11.08
C ARG A 25 5.26 -14.65 -12.17
N PRO A 26 5.40 -15.95 -11.83
CA PRO A 26 5.51 -16.97 -12.85
C PRO A 26 4.24 -17.00 -13.70
N SER A 27 4.39 -17.30 -14.99
CA SER A 27 3.24 -17.65 -15.82
C SER A 27 2.58 -18.90 -15.25
N ALA A 28 1.27 -18.83 -15.00
CA ALA A 28 0.50 -19.94 -14.49
C ALA A 28 -0.68 -20.26 -15.45
N PRO A 29 -1.02 -21.54 -15.66
CA PRO A 29 -2.20 -21.95 -16.41
C PRO A 29 -3.52 -21.43 -15.81
N SER A 30 -3.55 -21.19 -14.50
CA SER A 30 -4.72 -20.74 -13.76
C SER A 30 -4.35 -19.71 -12.68
N PRO A 31 -5.29 -18.84 -12.27
CA PRO A 31 -5.09 -17.96 -11.11
C PRO A 31 -4.85 -18.75 -9.82
N ASP A 32 -5.46 -19.93 -9.67
CA ASP A 32 -5.32 -20.75 -8.46
C ASP A 32 -3.86 -21.24 -8.31
N GLU A 33 -3.19 -21.66 -9.38
CA GLU A 33 -1.77 -22.04 -9.33
C GLU A 33 -0.84 -20.87 -8.97
N LEU A 34 -1.16 -19.66 -9.45
CA LEU A 34 -0.42 -18.47 -9.06
C LEU A 34 -0.69 -18.12 -7.58
N ASP A 35 -1.92 -18.25 -7.12
CA ASP A 35 -2.30 -18.05 -5.72
C ASP A 35 -1.53 -19.02 -4.81
N GLU A 36 -1.41 -20.30 -5.20
CA GLU A 36 -0.59 -21.31 -4.49
C GLU A 36 0.88 -20.90 -4.41
N TYR A 37 1.47 -20.47 -5.52
CA TYR A 37 2.86 -19.99 -5.55
C TYR A 37 3.06 -18.81 -4.60
N MET A 38 2.15 -17.83 -4.64
CA MET A 38 2.23 -16.62 -3.81
C MET A 38 2.05 -16.95 -2.33
N ILE A 39 1.13 -17.84 -1.97
CA ILE A 39 0.94 -18.33 -0.59
C ILE A 39 2.19 -19.05 -0.09
N ALA A 40 2.80 -19.89 -0.93
CA ALA A 40 4.04 -20.59 -0.55
C ALA A 40 5.17 -19.61 -0.27
N ARG A 41 5.40 -18.63 -1.16
CA ARG A 41 6.42 -17.58 -0.96
C ARG A 41 6.17 -16.73 0.28
N TRP A 42 4.91 -16.39 0.55
CA TRP A 42 4.52 -15.68 1.75
C TRP A 42 4.90 -16.46 3.01
N ASN A 43 4.47 -17.73 3.09
CA ASN A 43 4.63 -18.55 4.28
C ASN A 43 6.06 -19.05 4.51
N GLU A 44 6.93 -19.02 3.50
CA GLU A 44 8.38 -19.22 3.66
C GLU A 44 9.03 -18.11 4.48
N THR A 45 8.47 -16.90 4.44
CA THR A 45 9.03 -15.72 5.10
C THR A 45 8.29 -15.39 6.39
N VAL A 46 6.96 -15.33 6.33
CA VAL A 46 6.11 -14.83 7.42
C VAL A 46 5.72 -15.96 8.36
N GLN A 47 5.98 -15.77 9.65
CA GLN A 47 5.54 -16.66 10.72
C GLN A 47 4.23 -16.16 11.38
N PRO A 48 3.47 -17.02 12.07
CA PRO A 48 2.17 -16.64 12.67
C PRO A 48 2.23 -15.43 13.63
N GLN A 49 3.35 -15.22 14.31
CA GLN A 49 3.56 -14.11 15.23
C GLN A 49 3.97 -12.78 14.56
N ASP A 50 4.38 -12.82 13.29
CA ASP A 50 4.88 -11.65 12.58
C ASP A 50 3.74 -10.70 12.20
N THR A 51 4.09 -9.44 11.93
CA THR A 51 3.15 -8.39 11.53
C THR A 51 3.38 -8.03 10.08
N VAL A 52 2.32 -7.95 9.28
CA VAL A 52 2.42 -7.55 7.89
C VAL A 52 1.47 -6.40 7.60
N TYR A 53 2.02 -5.30 7.10
CA TYR A 53 1.24 -4.20 6.52
C TYR A 53 1.13 -4.44 5.01
N ASN A 54 -0.09 -4.75 4.56
CA ASN A 54 -0.42 -4.83 3.14
C ASN A 54 -1.05 -3.52 2.70
N LEU A 55 -0.43 -2.84 1.74
CA LEU A 55 -0.81 -1.53 1.25
C LEU A 55 -1.84 -1.56 0.10
N GLY A 56 -2.62 -2.63 0.01
CA GLY A 56 -3.86 -2.67 -0.75
C GLY A 56 -3.88 -3.75 -1.82
N ASP A 57 -5.04 -3.91 -2.43
CA ASP A 57 -5.29 -4.82 -3.55
C ASP A 57 -4.90 -6.26 -3.22
N VAL A 58 -5.47 -6.77 -2.12
CA VAL A 58 -5.22 -8.14 -1.63
C VAL A 58 -5.69 -9.16 -2.65
N SER A 59 -6.90 -8.97 -3.19
CA SER A 59 -7.56 -9.95 -4.05
C SER A 59 -8.38 -9.27 -5.13
N PHE A 60 -8.42 -9.90 -6.30
CA PHE A 60 -9.28 -9.56 -7.43
C PHE A 60 -10.54 -10.45 -7.48
N ALA A 61 -10.76 -11.28 -6.46
CA ALA A 61 -11.95 -12.11 -6.36
C ALA A 61 -13.21 -11.25 -6.13
N HIS A 62 -14.30 -11.64 -6.78
CA HIS A 62 -15.63 -11.05 -6.58
C HIS A 62 -16.49 -11.88 -5.58
N ASP A 63 -15.84 -12.73 -4.79
CA ASP A 63 -16.47 -13.63 -3.82
C ASP A 63 -15.71 -13.55 -2.49
N LEU A 64 -16.42 -13.16 -1.42
CA LEU A 64 -15.88 -13.08 -0.06
C LEU A 64 -15.24 -14.39 0.39
N LYS A 65 -15.84 -15.54 0.05
CA LYS A 65 -15.34 -16.85 0.46
C LYS A 65 -13.97 -17.16 -0.13
N LYS A 66 -13.69 -16.70 -1.36
CA LYS A 66 -12.37 -16.84 -1.98
C LYS A 66 -11.32 -15.99 -1.27
N ILE A 67 -11.67 -14.75 -0.94
CA ILE A 67 -10.79 -13.85 -0.18
C ILE A 67 -10.48 -14.46 1.20
N GLU A 68 -11.50 -14.94 1.92
CA GLU A 68 -11.35 -15.61 3.21
C GLU A 68 -10.47 -16.87 3.09
N ALA A 69 -10.69 -17.70 2.07
CA ALA A 69 -9.92 -18.93 1.87
C ALA A 69 -8.42 -18.65 1.69
N VAL A 70 -8.05 -17.57 0.99
CA VAL A 70 -6.67 -17.12 0.89
C VAL A 70 -6.16 -16.59 2.22
N LEU A 71 -6.87 -15.65 2.86
CA LEU A 71 -6.44 -15.03 4.12
C LEU A 71 -6.27 -16.05 5.26
N HIS A 72 -7.09 -17.11 5.30
CA HIS A 72 -6.93 -18.23 6.23
C HIS A 72 -5.58 -18.92 6.13
N ARG A 73 -4.95 -18.88 4.96
CA ARG A 73 -3.71 -19.60 4.64
C ARG A 73 -2.47 -18.73 4.76
N LEU A 74 -2.62 -17.40 4.90
CA LEU A 74 -1.50 -16.50 5.07
C LEU A 74 -1.12 -16.38 6.55
N ASN A 75 0.13 -16.72 6.86
CA ASN A 75 0.72 -16.51 8.18
C ASN A 75 0.79 -15.02 8.54
N GLY A 76 0.82 -14.74 9.85
CA GLY A 76 1.03 -13.41 10.40
C GLY A 76 -0.25 -12.66 10.76
N ARG A 77 -0.05 -11.47 11.34
CA ARG A 77 -1.05 -10.47 11.69
C ARG A 77 -1.14 -9.43 10.58
N HIS A 78 -2.28 -9.42 9.90
CA HIS A 78 -2.45 -8.65 8.67
C HIS A 78 -3.11 -7.29 8.93
N HIS A 79 -2.39 -6.20 8.67
CA HIS A 79 -2.95 -4.85 8.65
C HIS A 79 -3.15 -4.41 7.20
N LEU A 80 -4.40 -4.28 6.78
CA LEU A 80 -4.74 -3.85 5.42
C LEU A 80 -4.93 -2.33 5.35
N ILE A 81 -4.20 -1.71 4.43
CA ILE A 81 -4.42 -0.33 3.98
C ILE A 81 -5.10 -0.45 2.62
N LEU A 82 -6.39 -0.12 2.56
CA LEU A 82 -7.29 -0.41 1.44
C LEU A 82 -6.81 0.21 0.11
N GLY A 83 -6.74 -0.62 -0.92
CA GLY A 83 -6.62 -0.22 -2.32
C GLY A 83 -7.97 -0.19 -3.05
N ASN A 84 -7.96 0.10 -4.36
CA ASN A 84 -9.19 0.16 -5.18
C ASN A 84 -9.89 -1.19 -5.37
N HIS A 85 -9.18 -2.31 -5.25
CA HIS A 85 -9.76 -3.65 -5.43
C HIS A 85 -10.30 -4.27 -4.13
N ASP A 86 -10.15 -3.59 -2.99
CA ASP A 86 -10.56 -4.12 -1.69
C ASP A 86 -12.02 -3.79 -1.30
N ASP A 87 -12.89 -3.43 -2.25
CA ASP A 87 -14.27 -2.96 -1.97
C ASP A 87 -15.12 -4.02 -1.25
N LEU A 88 -14.97 -5.31 -1.58
CA LEU A 88 -15.65 -6.37 -0.85
C LEU A 88 -15.20 -6.45 0.62
N ILE A 89 -13.93 -6.21 0.91
CA ILE A 89 -13.40 -6.16 2.27
C ILE A 89 -13.93 -4.93 3.00
N SER A 90 -13.86 -3.76 2.35
CA SER A 90 -14.29 -2.47 2.91
C SER A 90 -15.78 -2.46 3.30
N ARG A 91 -16.64 -3.14 2.53
CA ARG A 91 -18.08 -3.27 2.79
C ARG A 91 -18.42 -4.32 3.85
N ASN A 92 -17.50 -5.24 4.16
CA ASN A 92 -17.74 -6.36 5.09
C ASN A 92 -16.68 -6.44 6.20
N PRO A 93 -16.26 -5.34 6.85
CA PRO A 93 -15.06 -5.31 7.68
C PRO A 93 -15.15 -6.25 8.89
N LYS A 94 -16.31 -6.32 9.56
CA LYS A 94 -16.54 -7.22 10.70
C LYS A 94 -16.25 -8.68 10.35
N ARG A 95 -16.59 -9.11 9.13
CA ARG A 95 -16.36 -10.47 8.67
C ARG A 95 -14.86 -10.83 8.67
N PHE A 96 -14.00 -9.88 8.35
CA PHE A 96 -12.55 -10.09 8.33
C PHE A 96 -11.87 -9.81 9.67
N LEU A 97 -12.41 -8.88 10.46
CA LEU A 97 -11.87 -8.52 11.77
C LEU A 97 -12.24 -9.54 12.86
N ASP A 98 -13.43 -10.17 12.76
CA ASP A 98 -13.98 -11.03 13.82
C ASP A 98 -13.79 -12.53 13.53
N THR A 99 -13.38 -12.91 12.31
CA THR A 99 -13.16 -14.32 11.95
C THR A 99 -11.74 -14.75 12.31
N PRO A 100 -11.57 -15.72 13.24
CA PRO A 100 -10.26 -16.21 13.61
C PRO A 100 -9.72 -17.21 12.58
N LYS A 101 -8.41 -17.17 12.36
CA LYS A 101 -7.62 -18.22 11.73
C LYS A 101 -7.29 -19.31 12.76
N ALA A 102 -6.72 -20.42 12.27
CA ALA A 102 -6.28 -21.54 13.12
C ALA A 102 -5.19 -21.15 14.13
N ASP A 103 -4.38 -20.14 13.82
CA ASP A 103 -3.33 -19.60 14.70
C ASP A 103 -3.85 -18.61 15.76
N GLY A 104 -5.16 -18.35 15.79
CA GLY A 104 -5.82 -17.43 16.72
C GLY A 104 -5.80 -15.95 16.31
N ASN A 105 -5.06 -15.57 15.25
CA ASN A 105 -5.16 -14.21 14.70
C ASN A 105 -6.48 -14.06 13.91
N PRO A 106 -7.05 -12.84 13.80
CA PRO A 106 -8.14 -12.60 12.86
C PRO A 106 -7.65 -12.69 11.41
N LEU A 107 -8.56 -12.82 10.43
CA LEU A 107 -8.21 -12.73 9.00
C LEU A 107 -7.50 -11.41 8.68
N LEU A 108 -7.98 -10.30 9.25
CA LEU A 108 -7.32 -9.00 9.25
C LEU A 108 -7.31 -8.43 10.67
N SER A 109 -6.15 -7.97 11.12
CA SER A 109 -5.95 -7.29 12.42
C SER A 109 -6.38 -5.82 12.38
N SER A 110 -6.34 -5.18 11.21
CA SER A 110 -6.98 -3.88 10.99
C SER A 110 -7.29 -3.64 9.52
N ILE A 111 -8.27 -2.77 9.27
CA ILE A 111 -8.60 -2.24 7.94
C ILE A 111 -8.63 -0.72 8.04
N ARG A 112 -7.83 -0.04 7.21
CA ARG A 112 -7.69 1.43 7.18
C ARG A 112 -7.54 1.90 5.75
N SER A 113 -7.91 3.14 5.44
CA SER A 113 -7.55 3.72 4.14
C SER A 113 -6.18 4.40 4.19
N TYR A 114 -5.78 4.90 5.35
CA TYR A 114 -4.52 5.60 5.61
C TYR A 114 -4.04 5.24 7.01
N GLN A 115 -2.74 5.03 7.20
CA GLN A 115 -2.20 4.68 8.51
C GLN A 115 -0.85 5.35 8.73
N LYS A 116 -0.66 5.90 9.93
CA LYS A 116 0.61 6.39 10.44
C LYS A 116 1.14 5.44 11.50
N ILE A 117 2.39 5.02 11.37
CA ILE A 117 3.05 4.16 12.36
C ILE A 117 4.45 4.67 12.68
N LYS A 118 4.87 4.53 13.94
CA LYS A 118 6.26 4.74 14.33
C LYS A 118 6.97 3.39 14.32
N LEU A 119 8.12 3.31 13.66
CA LEU A 119 9.00 2.14 13.66
C LEU A 119 10.27 2.48 14.44
N PRO A 120 10.36 2.05 15.73
CA PRO A 120 11.53 2.34 16.56
C PRO A 120 12.83 1.75 16.00
N GLU A 121 12.76 0.60 15.32
CA GLU A 121 13.92 -0.12 14.78
C GLU A 121 14.72 0.67 13.73
N ILE A 122 14.08 1.57 12.99
CA ILE A 122 14.73 2.49 12.05
C ILE A 122 14.59 3.95 12.48
N ASN A 123 14.13 4.20 13.72
CA ASN A 123 13.86 5.53 14.27
C ASN A 123 13.10 6.46 13.33
N ASN A 124 12.08 5.94 12.63
CA ASN A 124 11.31 6.70 11.65
C ASN A 124 9.80 6.52 11.85
N THR A 125 9.03 7.41 11.23
CA THR A 125 7.57 7.31 11.11
C THR A 125 7.22 7.06 9.66
N LEU A 126 6.31 6.12 9.44
CA LEU A 126 5.81 5.74 8.14
C LEU A 126 4.38 6.23 7.95
N ILE A 127 4.12 6.74 6.74
CA ILE A 127 2.81 7.07 6.22
C ILE A 127 2.45 6.04 5.16
N LEU A 128 1.46 5.21 5.48
CA LEU A 128 0.98 4.13 4.64
C LEU A 128 -0.30 4.58 3.95
N PHE A 129 -0.29 4.60 2.62
CA PHE A 129 -1.45 4.91 1.81
C PHE A 129 -1.31 4.18 0.47
N HIS A 130 -2.35 3.52 -0.02
CA HIS A 130 -2.25 2.70 -1.23
C HIS A 130 -1.79 3.51 -2.45
N TYR A 131 -2.32 4.72 -2.62
CA TYR A 131 -1.95 5.58 -3.73
C TYR A 131 -0.71 6.42 -3.40
N PRO A 132 0.15 6.68 -4.39
CA PRO A 132 1.19 7.69 -4.24
C PRO A 132 0.56 9.08 -4.04
N ILE A 133 0.98 9.80 -3.00
CA ILE A 133 0.57 11.19 -2.75
C ILE A 133 1.77 12.12 -2.76
N ASN A 134 1.61 13.28 -3.40
CA ASN A 134 2.68 14.26 -3.56
C ASN A 134 3.12 14.88 -2.23
N GLU A 135 2.17 15.05 -1.31
CA GLU A 135 2.42 15.55 0.03
C GLU A 135 1.81 14.60 1.06
N TRP A 136 2.62 14.20 2.04
CA TRP A 136 2.21 13.31 3.14
C TRP A 136 2.60 13.91 4.49
N ASP A 137 1.92 13.51 5.57
CA ASP A 137 2.24 13.95 6.92
C ASP A 137 3.73 13.71 7.23
N GLY A 138 4.42 14.76 7.64
CA GLY A 138 5.84 14.71 7.99
C GLY A 138 6.81 14.49 6.83
N CYS A 139 6.40 14.71 5.57
CA CYS A 139 7.34 14.69 4.43
C CYS A 139 8.52 15.67 4.63
N HIS A 140 8.27 16.83 5.24
CA HIS A 140 9.26 17.83 5.64
C HIS A 140 10.11 17.45 6.86
N LYS A 141 9.70 16.40 7.60
CA LYS A 141 10.47 15.81 8.70
C LYS A 141 11.30 14.60 8.24
N GLY A 142 11.24 14.25 6.96
CA GLY A 142 11.90 13.07 6.41
C GLY A 142 11.21 11.74 6.73
N TRP A 143 9.92 11.78 7.10
CA TRP A 143 9.11 10.57 7.30
C TRP A 143 8.88 9.85 5.97
N TYR A 144 8.75 8.53 6.04
CA TYR A 144 8.68 7.68 4.85
C TYR A 144 7.23 7.52 4.39
N HIS A 145 6.97 7.72 3.11
CA HIS A 145 5.69 7.38 2.51
C HIS A 145 5.81 6.03 1.79
N LEU A 146 5.01 5.06 2.21
CA LEU A 146 4.89 3.78 1.50
C LEU A 146 3.57 3.76 0.75
N TYR A 147 3.62 3.27 -0.49
CA TYR A 147 2.46 3.14 -1.37
C TYR A 147 2.54 1.88 -2.24
N GLY A 148 1.48 1.60 -2.98
CA GLY A 148 1.34 0.48 -3.91
C GLY A 148 0.82 0.96 -5.26
N HIS A 149 -0.23 0.31 -5.79
CA HIS A 149 -1.08 0.75 -6.91
C HIS A 149 -0.42 0.77 -8.30
N LEU A 150 0.85 1.18 -8.38
CA LEU A 150 1.57 1.34 -9.62
C LEU A 150 2.22 0.04 -10.13
N HIS A 151 2.04 -1.07 -9.40
CA HIS A 151 2.63 -2.36 -9.71
C HIS A 151 4.16 -2.29 -9.86
N ASP A 152 4.68 -2.66 -11.03
CA ASP A 152 6.11 -2.66 -11.39
C ASP A 152 6.69 -1.28 -11.70
N ARG A 153 5.98 -0.20 -11.34
CA ARG A 153 6.40 1.19 -11.60
C ARG A 153 6.59 1.98 -10.32
N VAL A 154 7.43 3.01 -10.40
CA VAL A 154 7.65 3.98 -9.32
C VAL A 154 6.97 5.30 -9.70
N ALA A 155 6.39 5.99 -8.73
CA ALA A 155 5.75 7.28 -8.93
C ALA A 155 6.83 8.34 -9.14
N GLN A 156 6.55 9.34 -9.99
CA GLN A 156 7.43 10.50 -10.15
C GLN A 156 7.25 11.48 -8.98
N LEU A 157 7.56 11.02 -7.77
CA LEU A 157 7.50 11.80 -6.54
C LEU A 157 8.90 12.21 -6.12
N GLN A 158 9.00 13.41 -5.56
CA GLN A 158 10.20 13.79 -4.81
C GLN A 158 10.14 13.21 -3.40
N GLY A 159 11.29 13.18 -2.73
CA GLY A 159 11.36 12.82 -1.32
C GLY A 159 11.42 11.33 -1.04
N ARG A 160 11.13 10.99 0.21
CA ARG A 160 11.29 9.64 0.76
C ARG A 160 10.01 8.83 0.63
N ALA A 161 9.69 8.44 -0.61
CA ALA A 161 8.51 7.64 -0.94
C ALA A 161 8.91 6.35 -1.69
N LEU A 162 8.26 5.23 -1.38
CA LEU A 162 8.57 3.93 -1.99
C LEU A 162 7.29 3.16 -2.33
N ASN A 163 7.22 2.66 -3.57
CA ASN A 163 6.27 1.62 -3.93
C ASN A 163 6.74 0.29 -3.31
N VAL A 164 5.92 -0.31 -2.44
CA VAL A 164 6.19 -1.59 -1.77
C VAL A 164 5.44 -2.77 -2.41
N GLY A 165 4.86 -2.57 -3.60
CA GLY A 165 4.14 -3.59 -4.36
C GLY A 165 5.00 -4.82 -4.66
N TRP A 166 4.39 -6.00 -4.55
CA TRP A 166 5.06 -7.27 -4.85
C TRP A 166 5.68 -7.27 -6.26
N ASP A 167 5.00 -6.63 -7.20
CA ASP A 167 5.41 -6.58 -8.61
C ASP A 167 6.74 -5.84 -8.83
N LEU A 168 7.20 -5.06 -7.86
CA LEU A 168 8.50 -4.37 -7.90
C LEU A 168 9.61 -5.13 -7.17
N HIS A 169 9.27 -5.94 -6.15
CA HIS A 169 10.27 -6.51 -5.22
C HIS A 169 10.35 -8.04 -5.23
N GLY A 170 9.27 -8.73 -5.60
CA GLY A 170 9.16 -10.19 -5.55
C GLY A 170 9.29 -10.81 -4.16
N ARG A 171 9.25 -9.98 -3.11
CA ARG A 171 9.36 -10.36 -1.70
C ARG A 171 8.71 -9.29 -0.82
N LEU A 172 8.47 -9.64 0.44
CA LEU A 172 8.09 -8.66 1.46
C LEU A 172 9.33 -7.88 1.93
N LEU A 173 9.14 -6.60 2.27
CA LEU A 173 10.19 -5.73 2.75
C LEU A 173 10.18 -5.61 4.27
N THR A 174 11.35 -5.66 4.90
CA THR A 174 11.56 -5.35 6.31
C THR A 174 11.76 -3.85 6.51
N PRO A 175 11.65 -3.32 7.73
CA PRO A 175 12.00 -1.93 8.01
C PRO A 175 13.42 -1.54 7.58
N GLN A 176 14.40 -2.44 7.72
CA GLN A 176 15.76 -2.16 7.27
C GLN A 176 15.83 -2.01 5.74
N ASP A 177 15.10 -2.85 4.98
CA ASP A 177 15.01 -2.68 3.53
C ASP A 177 14.45 -1.30 3.16
N LEU A 178 13.37 -0.88 3.84
CA LEU A 178 12.77 0.44 3.60
C LEU A 178 13.76 1.57 3.88
N ASP A 179 14.50 1.47 4.99
CA ASP A 179 15.51 2.46 5.35
C ASP A 179 16.66 2.50 4.35
N ASP A 180 17.14 1.35 3.89
CA ASP A 180 18.19 1.26 2.87
C ASP A 180 17.79 1.93 1.56
N TYR A 181 16.52 1.83 1.14
CA TYR A 181 16.02 2.53 -0.05
C TYR A 181 15.85 4.05 0.16
N LEU A 182 15.45 4.48 1.36
CA LEU A 182 14.87 5.81 1.57
C LEU A 182 15.76 6.80 2.32
N ARG A 183 16.69 6.35 3.17
CA ARG A 183 17.40 7.24 4.11
C ARG A 183 18.25 8.31 3.42
N GLU A 184 18.84 8.00 2.27
CA GLU A 184 19.71 8.91 1.52
C GLU A 184 18.91 9.84 0.59
N LEU A 185 17.62 9.61 0.40
CA LEU A 185 16.78 10.47 -0.42
C LEU A 185 16.52 11.81 0.27
N PRO A 186 16.33 12.90 -0.50
CA PRO A 186 16.16 14.25 0.05
C PRO A 186 14.90 14.36 0.90
N ILE A 187 14.93 15.24 1.89
CA ILE A 187 13.74 15.66 2.63
C ILE A 187 13.04 16.76 1.81
N ILE A 188 11.74 16.62 1.59
CA ILE A 188 10.95 17.64 0.89
C ILE A 188 10.91 18.88 1.77
N GLN A 189 11.60 19.95 1.35
CA GLN A 189 11.37 21.28 1.91
C GLN A 189 10.04 21.79 1.34
N GLY A 190 9.18 22.37 2.18
CA GLY A 190 7.75 22.58 1.91
C GLY A 190 7.38 23.09 0.51
N PHE A 191 6.14 22.83 0.09
CA PHE A 191 5.64 23.23 -1.22
C PHE A 191 5.55 24.77 -1.30
N ASN A 192 6.23 25.38 -2.27
CA ASN A 192 6.14 26.83 -2.49
C ASN A 192 4.82 27.17 -3.19
N ASP A 193 3.74 27.20 -2.42
CA ASP A 193 2.38 27.48 -2.86
C ASP A 193 1.97 28.94 -2.63
N SER A 194 2.86 29.77 -2.09
CA SER A 194 2.60 31.20 -1.80
C SER A 194 2.19 32.00 -3.05
N ALA A 195 2.63 31.57 -4.24
CA ALA A 195 2.24 32.13 -5.52
C ALA A 195 0.84 31.70 -6.01
N ASN A 196 0.15 30.84 -5.26
CA ASN A 196 -1.14 30.24 -5.62
C ASN A 196 -2.30 30.67 -4.70
N ILE A 197 -2.09 31.67 -3.85
CA ILE A 197 -3.10 32.18 -2.93
C ILE A 197 -4.24 32.85 -3.71
N ILE A 198 -5.48 32.43 -3.45
CA ILE A 198 -6.69 33.07 -3.98
C ILE A 198 -7.00 34.33 -3.16
N LYS A 199 -7.10 35.49 -3.82
CA LYS A 199 -7.42 36.78 -3.19
C LYS A 199 -8.63 37.42 -3.90
N GLY A 200 -9.73 36.67 -3.97
CA GLY A 200 -10.97 37.13 -4.58
C GLY A 200 -11.74 38.10 -3.69
N SER A 201 -12.39 39.09 -4.32
CA SER A 201 -13.27 40.07 -3.67
C SER A 201 -14.70 39.55 -3.42
N ASN A 202 -15.10 38.50 -4.14
CA ASN A 202 -16.37 37.78 -4.00
C ASN A 202 -16.24 36.34 -4.55
N THR A 203 -17.31 35.54 -4.43
CA THR A 203 -17.30 34.12 -4.83
C THR A 203 -17.11 33.91 -6.34
N HIS A 204 -17.59 34.82 -7.19
CA HIS A 204 -17.42 34.72 -8.64
C HIS A 204 -15.97 35.01 -9.05
N ASP A 205 -15.38 36.06 -8.49
CA ASP A 205 -13.97 36.43 -8.68
C ASP A 205 -13.02 35.33 -8.16
N ALA A 206 -13.25 34.81 -6.95
CA ALA A 206 -12.48 33.67 -6.42
C ALA A 206 -12.56 32.44 -7.34
N ALA A 207 -13.74 32.10 -7.86
CA ALA A 207 -13.91 30.99 -8.79
C ALA A 207 -13.16 31.19 -10.11
N ALA A 208 -13.10 32.42 -10.62
CA ALA A 208 -12.31 32.76 -11.82
C ALA A 208 -10.80 32.60 -11.54
N GLN A 209 -10.30 33.09 -10.40
CA GLN A 209 -8.90 32.93 -10.00
C GLN A 209 -8.53 31.45 -9.81
N ILE A 210 -9.39 30.66 -9.16
CA ILE A 210 -9.21 29.21 -9.00
C ILE A 210 -9.07 28.54 -10.38
N ARG A 211 -9.99 28.83 -11.31
CA ARG A 211 -9.94 28.28 -12.67
C ARG A 211 -8.63 28.63 -13.39
N ALA A 212 -8.19 29.88 -13.29
CA ALA A 212 -6.95 30.33 -13.92
C ALA A 212 -5.71 29.62 -13.35
N ILE A 213 -5.63 29.46 -12.02
CA ILE A 213 -4.51 28.76 -11.38
C ILE A 213 -4.52 27.27 -11.74
N LEU A 214 -5.68 26.61 -11.71
CA LEU A 214 -5.79 25.20 -12.08
C LEU A 214 -5.40 24.96 -13.54
N ALA A 215 -5.82 25.83 -14.46
CA ALA A 215 -5.41 25.76 -15.86
C ALA A 215 -3.88 25.92 -16.02
N ARG A 216 -3.22 26.78 -15.22
CA ARG A 216 -1.76 26.95 -15.25
C ARG A 216 -1.00 25.69 -14.84
N PHE A 217 -1.55 24.87 -13.96
CA PHE A 217 -0.93 23.59 -13.57
C PHE A 217 -1.12 22.47 -14.62
N ASN A 218 -2.01 22.67 -15.59
CA ASN A 218 -2.41 21.67 -16.58
C ASN A 218 -2.33 22.29 -17.99
N PRO A 219 -1.11 22.50 -18.52
CA PRO A 219 -0.88 23.13 -19.82
C PRO A 219 -1.35 22.28 -21.01
#